data_AF-A0A9E3BQF7-F1
#
_entry.id   AF-A0A9E3BQF7-F1
#
_cell.length_a   1.000
_cell.length_b   1.000
_cell.length_c   1.000
_cell.angle_alpha   90.00
_cell.angle_beta   90.00
_cell.angle_gamma   90.00
#
_symmetry.space_group_name_H-M   'P 1'
#
loop_
_entity.id
_entity.type
_entity.pdbx_description
1 polymer ?
#
loop_
_entity_poly.entity_id
_entity_poly.type
_entity_poly.pdbx_seq_one_letter_code
_entity_poly.pdbx_strand_id
1 'polypeptide(L)'
;DLIRAEAYLNQGNLDRAAELINRTRVKNGGLPAVTVAGVPNARSCVPKTQKGACGSLFDALRYEKRIETAGVEGSTAYWDARGWGTLLVGTPVHFPVPWRDLELIGAPLYTFGGGGAGSVAAADTIAQ
;
A
#
# COMPACT_ATOMS: atom_id res chain seq x y z
N ASP A 1 3.50 7.08 -13.65
CA ASP A 1 4.61 6.08 -13.62
C ASP A 1 4.42 4.99 -12.57
N LEU A 2 4.16 5.32 -11.30
CA LEU A 2 4.14 4.33 -10.22
C LEU A 2 3.04 3.26 -10.33
N ILE A 3 1.83 3.59 -10.81
CA ILE A 3 0.78 2.57 -11.09
C ILE A 3 1.23 1.58 -12.19
N ARG A 4 1.97 2.06 -13.20
CA ARG A 4 2.52 1.18 -14.25
C ARG A 4 3.65 0.30 -13.70
N ALA A 5 4.48 0.83 -12.80
CA ALA A 5 5.50 0.05 -12.11
C ALA A 5 4.89 -1.08 -11.27
N GLU A 6 3.79 -0.80 -10.57
CA GLU A 6 3.01 -1.78 -9.81
C GLU A 6 2.49 -2.92 -10.71
N ALA A 7 1.93 -2.58 -11.87
CA ALA A 7 1.49 -3.57 -12.84
C ALA A 7 2.65 -4.47 -13.32
N TYR A 8 3.84 -3.90 -13.55
CA TYR A 8 5.02 -4.69 -13.92
C TYR A 8 5.50 -5.60 -12.80
N LEU A 9 5.43 -5.18 -11.53
CA LEU A 9 5.74 -6.05 -10.38
C LEU A 9 4.80 -7.25 -10.33
N ASN A 10 3.49 -7.03 -10.52
CA ASN A 10 2.50 -8.11 -10.53
C ASN A 10 2.67 -9.08 -11.71
N GLN A 11 3.27 -8.61 -12.82
CA GLN A 11 3.61 -9.43 -13.98
C GLN A 11 5.00 -10.11 -13.88
N GLY A 12 5.76 -9.85 -12.82
CA GLY A 12 7.14 -10.36 -12.67
C GLY A 12 8.18 -9.63 -13.52
N ASN A 13 7.84 -8.52 -14.17
CA ASN A 13 8.76 -7.73 -14.98
C ASN A 13 9.50 -6.70 -14.10
N LEU A 14 10.42 -7.21 -13.28
CA LEU A 14 11.05 -6.43 -12.21
C LEU A 14 11.99 -5.33 -12.74
N ASP A 15 12.65 -5.54 -13.88
CA ASP A 15 13.54 -4.54 -14.49
C ASP A 15 12.77 -3.28 -14.92
N ARG A 16 11.64 -3.47 -15.61
CA ARG A 16 10.78 -2.34 -16.02
C ARG A 16 10.14 -1.64 -14.84
N ALA A 17 9.80 -2.40 -13.79
CA ALA A 17 9.32 -1.80 -12.55
C ALA A 17 10.41 -0.91 -11.92
N ALA A 18 11.64 -1.41 -11.80
CA ALA A 18 12.77 -0.67 -11.25
C ALA A 18 13.07 0.60 -12.05
N GLU A 19 13.03 0.55 -13.40
CA GLU A 19 13.20 1.74 -14.25
C GLU A 19 12.20 2.84 -13.89
N LEU A 20 10.92 2.48 -13.78
CA LEU A 20 9.85 3.45 -13.47
C LEU A 20 9.93 3.98 -12.04
N ILE A 21 10.27 3.13 -11.07
CA ILE A 21 10.46 3.54 -9.66
C ILE A 21 11.65 4.52 -9.56
N ASN A 22 12.73 4.26 -10.29
CA ASN A 22 13.93 5.10 -10.25
C ASN A 22 13.71 6.52 -10.79
N ARG A 23 12.66 6.75 -11.58
CA ARG A 23 12.33 8.10 -12.12
C ARG A 23 11.99 9.11 -11.04
N THR A 24 11.24 8.73 -10.01
CA THR A 24 10.94 9.62 -8.88
C THR A 24 12.03 9.50 -7.81
N ARG A 25 12.45 8.27 -7.53
CA ARG A 25 13.41 7.96 -6.46
C ARG A 25 14.74 8.71 -6.58
N VAL A 26 15.33 8.69 -7.78
CA VAL A 26 16.62 9.33 -8.03
C VAL A 26 16.45 10.83 -8.28
N LYS A 27 15.49 11.19 -9.14
CA LYS A 27 15.30 12.58 -9.58
C LYS A 27 14.75 13.49 -8.48
N ASN A 28 13.73 13.04 -7.76
CA ASN A 28 13.03 13.83 -6.75
C ASN A 28 13.58 13.52 -5.35
N GLY A 29 13.74 12.23 -5.03
CA GLY A 29 14.17 11.79 -3.70
C GLY A 29 15.67 11.88 -3.45
N GLY A 30 16.51 12.00 -4.50
CA GLY A 30 17.96 11.94 -4.36
C GLY A 30 18.47 10.61 -3.77
N LEU A 31 17.65 9.55 -3.84
CA LEU A 31 17.95 8.25 -3.25
C LEU A 31 18.70 7.36 -4.25
N PRO A 32 19.52 6.41 -3.77
CA PRO A 32 20.16 5.43 -4.64
C PRO A 32 19.13 4.64 -5.44
N ALA A 33 19.45 4.40 -6.72
CA ALA A 33 18.61 3.61 -7.61
C ALA A 33 18.39 2.20 -7.06
N VAL A 34 17.17 1.69 -7.20
CA VAL A 34 16.82 0.29 -6.92
C VAL A 34 17.08 -0.59 -8.13
N THR A 35 17.30 -1.87 -7.89
CA THR A 35 17.40 -2.90 -8.93
C THR A 35 16.36 -4.00 -8.66
N VAL A 36 16.36 -5.06 -9.46
CA VAL A 36 15.55 -6.26 -9.19
C VAL A 36 15.80 -6.87 -7.80
N ALA A 37 17.00 -6.67 -7.25
CA ALA A 37 17.35 -7.10 -5.89
C ALA A 37 16.70 -6.25 -4.79
N GLY A 38 16.02 -5.15 -5.14
CA GLY A 38 15.37 -4.24 -4.21
C GLY A 38 16.22 -3.01 -3.85
N VAL A 39 16.01 -2.51 -2.62
CA VAL A 39 16.72 -1.34 -2.10
C VAL A 39 18.18 -1.72 -1.82
N PRO A 40 19.17 -0.94 -2.30
CA PRO A 40 20.58 -1.20 -2.01
C PRO A 40 20.85 -1.32 -0.51
N ASN A 41 21.58 -2.37 -0.13
CA ASN A 41 21.87 -2.64 1.27
C ASN A 41 22.89 -1.64 1.81
N ALA A 42 22.41 -0.66 2.57
CA ALA A 42 23.20 0.38 3.19
C ALA A 42 22.62 0.73 4.55
N ARG A 43 23.45 1.21 5.48
CA ARG A 43 22.95 1.64 6.81
C ARG A 43 21.88 2.72 6.70
N SER A 44 21.95 3.56 5.66
CA SER A 44 21.02 4.65 5.33
C SER A 44 19.92 4.25 4.34
N CYS A 45 19.70 2.96 4.07
CA CYS A 45 18.70 2.56 3.09
C CYS A 45 17.28 2.99 3.48
N VAL A 46 16.49 3.35 2.47
CA VAL A 46 15.11 3.81 2.59
C VAL A 46 14.26 3.14 1.50
N PRO A 47 13.11 2.53 1.81
CA PRO A 47 12.60 2.26 3.15
C PRO A 47 13.32 1.10 3.85
N LYS A 48 13.17 1.05 5.18
CA LYS A 48 13.52 -0.11 6.00
C LYS A 48 12.26 -0.90 6.34
N THR A 49 12.41 -2.22 6.39
CA THR A 49 11.42 -3.12 6.97
C THR A 49 11.30 -2.89 8.47
N GLN A 50 10.23 -3.39 9.09
CA GLN A 50 10.04 -3.32 10.55
C GLN A 50 11.17 -4.00 11.34
N LYS A 51 11.82 -5.02 10.75
CA LYS A 51 12.99 -5.72 11.32
C LYS A 51 14.32 -4.98 11.08
N GLY A 52 14.29 -3.80 10.45
CA GLY A 52 15.46 -2.95 10.22
C GLY A 52 16.29 -3.28 8.98
N ALA A 53 15.94 -4.33 8.22
CA ALA A 53 16.57 -4.66 6.95
C ALA A 53 16.10 -3.70 5.83
N CYS A 54 16.89 -3.54 4.77
CA CYS A 54 16.51 -2.75 3.61
C CYS A 54 15.32 -3.39 2.88
N GLY A 55 14.43 -2.55 2.36
CA GLY A 55 13.20 -3.00 1.71
C GLY A 55 13.43 -3.74 0.39
N SER A 56 12.43 -4.54 0.02
CA SER A 56 12.30 -5.13 -1.32
C SER A 56 12.02 -4.05 -2.39
N LEU A 57 11.99 -4.46 -3.65
CA LEU A 57 11.55 -3.59 -4.75
C LEU A 57 10.09 -3.13 -4.56
N PHE A 58 9.23 -3.99 -4.01
CA PHE A 58 7.85 -3.62 -3.68
C PHE A 58 7.77 -2.66 -2.49
N ASP A 59 8.65 -2.80 -1.48
CA ASP A 59 8.77 -1.77 -0.43
C ASP A 59 9.18 -0.42 -1.02
N ALA A 60 10.15 -0.41 -1.95
CA ALA A 60 10.55 0.82 -2.63
C ALA A 60 9.38 1.47 -3.37
N LEU A 61 8.61 0.70 -4.16
CA LEU A 61 7.40 1.21 -4.81
C LEU A 61 6.42 1.86 -3.81
N ARG A 62 6.12 1.16 -2.71
CA ARG A 62 5.18 1.66 -1.69
C ARG A 62 5.69 2.95 -1.05
N TYR A 63 6.99 3.05 -0.81
CA TYR A 63 7.61 4.27 -0.29
C TYR A 63 7.49 5.43 -1.28
N GLU A 64 7.89 5.22 -2.53
CA GLU A 64 7.80 6.26 -3.57
C GLU A 64 6.35 6.73 -3.74
N LYS A 65 5.39 5.80 -3.81
CA LYS A 65 3.97 6.16 -3.98
C LYS A 65 3.47 6.98 -2.80
N ARG A 66 3.84 6.64 -1.57
CA ARG A 66 3.44 7.41 -0.37
C ARG A 66 4.06 8.80 -0.29
N ILE A 67 5.31 8.97 -0.70
CA ILE A 67 6.01 10.26 -0.63
C ILE A 67 5.58 11.18 -1.76
N GLU A 68 5.56 10.66 -3.00
CA GLU A 68 5.29 11.47 -4.19
C GLU A 68 3.83 11.91 -4.31
N THR A 69 2.89 11.17 -3.69
CA THR A 69 1.47 11.56 -3.66
C THR A 69 1.05 12.23 -2.36
N ALA A 70 1.99 12.46 -1.42
CA ALA A 70 1.69 13.13 -0.16
C ALA A 70 1.16 14.54 -0.42
N GLY A 71 -0.02 14.84 0.10
CA GLY A 71 -0.64 16.16 -0.05
C GLY A 71 -1.31 16.44 -1.40
N VAL A 72 -1.27 15.50 -2.35
CA VAL A 72 -2.00 15.61 -3.63
C VAL A 72 -3.45 15.15 -3.47
N GLU A 73 -3.64 13.96 -2.90
CA GLU A 73 -4.95 13.38 -2.63
C GLU A 73 -4.92 12.65 -1.28
N GLY A 74 -5.87 12.97 -0.39
CA GLY A 74 -5.85 12.45 0.98
C GLY A 74 -6.15 10.95 1.10
N SER A 75 -6.73 10.34 0.07
CA SER A 75 -7.16 8.94 0.12
C SER A 75 -6.29 7.95 -0.65
N THR A 76 -5.29 8.40 -1.44
CA THR A 76 -4.40 7.50 -2.21
C THR A 76 -3.75 6.46 -1.31
N ALA A 77 -3.21 6.90 -0.16
CA ALA A 77 -2.54 6.02 0.79
C ALA A 77 -3.46 4.95 1.35
N TYR A 78 -4.75 5.25 1.52
CA TYR A 78 -5.76 4.30 1.97
C TYR A 78 -6.13 3.30 0.86
N TRP A 79 -6.40 3.78 -0.36
CA TRP A 79 -6.76 2.93 -1.50
C TRP A 79 -5.66 1.95 -1.85
N ASP A 80 -4.41 2.41 -1.83
CA ASP A 80 -3.24 1.59 -2.08
C ASP A 80 -3.03 0.55 -0.99
N ALA A 81 -3.07 0.97 0.28
CA ALA A 81 -2.89 0.03 1.40
C ALA A 81 -3.99 -1.04 1.41
N ARG A 82 -5.21 -0.68 1.01
CA ARG A 82 -6.33 -1.61 0.82
C ARG A 82 -6.04 -2.60 -0.32
N GLY A 83 -5.56 -2.10 -1.46
CA GLY A 83 -5.20 -2.94 -2.61
C GLY A 83 -4.05 -3.91 -2.30
N TRP A 84 -3.09 -3.49 -1.50
CA TRP A 84 -1.94 -4.32 -1.09
C TRP A 84 -2.22 -5.25 0.10
N GLY A 85 -3.37 -5.14 0.75
CA GLY A 85 -3.67 -5.90 1.97
C GLY A 85 -2.80 -5.50 3.17
N THR A 86 -2.31 -4.26 3.20
CA THR A 86 -1.41 -3.73 4.27
C THR A 86 -2.11 -2.80 5.26
N LEU A 87 -3.44 -2.71 5.20
CA LEU A 87 -4.23 -1.96 6.17
C LEU A 87 -4.11 -2.60 7.56
N LEU A 88 -4.16 -1.76 8.59
CA LEU A 88 -4.15 -2.23 9.97
C LEU A 88 -5.43 -3.03 10.27
N VAL A 89 -5.30 -4.07 11.09
CA VAL A 89 -6.43 -4.85 11.61
C VAL A 89 -7.51 -3.92 12.18
N GLY A 90 -8.78 -4.19 11.86
CA GLY A 90 -9.93 -3.41 12.29
C GLY A 90 -10.20 -2.14 11.47
N THR A 91 -9.32 -1.76 10.54
CA THR A 91 -9.59 -0.67 9.60
C THR A 91 -10.77 -1.05 8.69
N PRO A 92 -11.78 -0.18 8.47
CA PRO A 92 -12.85 -0.47 7.53
C PRO A 92 -12.28 -0.62 6.11
N VAL A 93 -12.80 -1.56 5.32
CA VAL A 93 -12.43 -1.73 3.90
C VAL A 93 -13.46 -1.14 2.94
N HIS A 94 -14.64 -0.78 3.42
CA HIS A 94 -15.66 -0.05 2.69
C HIS A 94 -16.54 0.72 3.67
N PHE A 95 -17.21 1.76 3.18
CA PHE A 95 -18.19 2.48 3.99
C PHE A 95 -19.51 1.71 4.08
N PRO A 96 -20.24 1.81 5.21
CA PRO A 96 -21.59 1.29 5.29
C PRO A 96 -22.53 2.10 4.40
N VAL A 97 -23.61 1.47 3.93
CA VAL A 97 -24.71 2.19 3.29
C VAL A 97 -25.30 3.17 4.31
N PRO A 98 -25.58 4.44 3.92
CA PRO A 98 -26.19 5.41 4.82
C PRO A 98 -27.50 4.87 5.42
N TRP A 99 -27.73 5.17 6.71
CA TRP A 99 -28.89 4.65 7.43
C TRP A 99 -30.24 5.00 6.77
N ARG A 100 -30.34 6.18 6.13
CA ARG A 100 -31.56 6.63 5.44
C ARG A 100 -31.91 5.73 4.25
N ASP A 101 -30.90 5.26 3.54
CA ASP A 101 -31.10 4.37 2.41
C ASP A 101 -31.52 2.98 2.90
N LEU A 102 -30.96 2.51 4.02
CA LEU A 102 -31.36 1.24 4.66
C LEU A 102 -32.81 1.27 5.14
N GLU A 103 -33.24 2.37 5.75
CA GLU A 103 -34.63 2.56 6.18
C GLU A 103 -35.59 2.56 4.97
N LEU A 104 -35.23 3.27 3.89
CA LEU A 104 -36.05 3.34 2.68
C LEU A 104 -36.25 1.97 2.02
N ILE A 105 -35.22 1.12 2.00
CA ILE A 105 -35.29 -0.22 1.41
C ILE A 105 -35.76 -1.30 2.39
N GLY A 106 -36.04 -0.94 3.65
CA GLY A 106 -36.44 -1.89 4.70
C GLY A 106 -35.36 -2.90 5.10
N ALA A 107 -34.08 -2.56 4.89
CA ALA A 107 -32.95 -3.41 5.28
C ALA A 107 -32.57 -3.20 6.76
N PRO A 108 -32.03 -4.23 7.44
CA PRO A 108 -31.58 -4.10 8.82
C PRO A 108 -30.43 -3.11 8.93
N LEU A 109 -30.42 -2.33 10.02
CA LEU A 109 -29.30 -1.45 10.35
C LEU A 109 -28.06 -2.30 10.67
N TYR A 110 -26.93 -1.90 10.12
CA TYR A 110 -25.64 -2.55 10.36
C TYR A 110 -24.53 -1.52 10.57
N THR A 111 -23.42 -1.99 11.13
CA THR A 111 -22.19 -1.23 11.27
C THR A 111 -21.02 -2.07 10.75
N PHE A 112 -20.01 -1.39 10.20
CA PHE A 112 -18.75 -1.99 9.78
C PHE A 112 -17.61 -1.35 10.56
N GLY A 113 -16.49 -2.07 10.70
CA GLY A 113 -15.33 -1.61 11.47
C GLY A 113 -15.14 -2.36 12.78
N GLY A 114 -14.12 -1.97 13.54
CA GLY A 114 -13.88 -2.50 14.89
C GLY A 114 -13.55 -4.00 14.95
N GLY A 115 -13.06 -4.58 13.85
CA GLY A 115 -12.79 -6.03 13.74
C GLY A 115 -14.00 -6.87 13.32
N GLY A 116 -15.17 -6.24 13.09
CA GLY A 116 -16.36 -6.91 12.57
C GLY A 116 -16.39 -7.01 11.04
N ALA A 117 -17.55 -7.36 10.49
CA ALA A 117 -17.79 -7.39 9.06
C ALA A 117 -17.38 -6.07 8.40
N GLY A 118 -16.85 -6.14 7.17
CA GLY A 118 -16.41 -4.95 6.43
C GLY A 118 -15.15 -4.27 7.00
N SER A 119 -14.43 -4.91 7.92
CA SER A 119 -13.11 -4.47 8.39
C SER A 119 -12.02 -5.49 8.07
N VAL A 120 -10.76 -5.05 8.08
CA VAL A 120 -9.61 -5.94 7.97
C VAL A 120 -9.64 -6.91 9.14
N ALA A 121 -9.78 -8.21 8.84
CA ALA A 121 -9.76 -9.25 9.85
C ALA A 121 -8.44 -9.22 10.63
N ALA A 122 -8.49 -9.64 11.90
CA ALA A 122 -7.25 -10.01 12.58
C ALA A 122 -6.58 -11.10 11.75
N ALA A 123 -5.25 -11.04 11.63
CA ALA A 123 -4.53 -12.15 11.04
C ALA A 123 -4.92 -13.41 11.82
N ASP A 124 -5.51 -14.39 11.13
CA ASP A 124 -5.64 -15.73 11.69
C ASP A 124 -4.25 -16.13 12.17
N THR A 125 -4.16 -16.70 13.36
CA THR A 125 -2.91 -17.15 13.94
C THR A 125 -2.43 -18.38 13.17
N ILE A 126 -2.03 -18.20 11.91
CA ILE A 126 -1.46 -19.22 11.05
C ILE A 126 -0.20 -18.61 10.46
N ALA A 127 0.90 -19.04 11.08
CA ALA A 127 2.30 -18.96 10.68
C ALA A 127 2.63 -18.43 9.27
N GLN A 128 3.47 -17.38 9.21
CA GLN A 128 4.90 -17.45 8.84
C GLN A 128 5.55 -16.05 8.85
#